data_AF-A0A845GDX5-F1
#
_entry.id   AF-A0A845GDX5-F1
#
_cell.length_a   1.000
_cell.length_b   1.000
_cell.length_c   1.000
_cell.angle_alpha   90.00
_cell.angle_beta   90.00
_cell.angle_gamma   90.00
#
_symmetry.space_group_name_H-M   'P 1'
#
loop_
_entity.id
_entity.type
_entity.pdbx_description
1 polymer ?
#
loop_
_entity_poly.entity_id
_entity_poly.type
_entity_poly.pdbx_seq_one_letter_code
_entity_poly.pdbx_strand_id
1 'polypeptide(L)'
;AAIVAQACRLIDAAAADDGAAPDLDSLAAAVGVSRFHFHRVFKAVTGITPKAYANAQRARRVQAGLAQQATVTDAMYAAGFNSSGRFYAQSPAVLGMTPGAFRAGGRGARIRFAIGACSLGAILVASTEQGICAILMDDDPDVLVRDLQDRFPKAELIGAEPEYEQVVSRVVGMVERPELGLDLPLDVRGTAFQQRVWQVLRGIPAGRTVSYAELAELVGSPKGARAVAGACAANALAVAIPCHRVVRNDGSISGYRWGVDRKAALLDREAGK
;
A
#
# COMPACT_ATOMS: atom_id res chain seq x y z
N ALA A 1 21.91 -0.04 20.04
CA ALA A 1 21.16 1.01 19.30
C ALA A 1 22.08 2.02 18.62
N ALA A 2 23.03 2.65 19.33
CA ALA A 2 23.94 3.67 18.77
C ALA A 2 24.78 3.19 17.56
N ILE A 3 25.32 1.98 17.61
CA ILE A 3 26.11 1.34 16.53
C ILE A 3 25.30 1.24 15.21
N VAL A 4 24.03 0.86 15.30
CA VAL A 4 23.16 0.68 14.12
C VAL A 4 22.74 2.03 13.54
N ALA A 5 22.44 3.01 14.40
CA ALA A 5 22.12 4.37 13.96
C ALA A 5 23.31 5.04 13.25
N GLN A 6 24.53 4.83 13.74
CA GLN A 6 25.75 5.31 13.09
C GLN A 6 25.99 4.63 11.74
N ALA A 7 25.78 3.32 11.65
CA ALA A 7 25.88 2.59 10.38
C ALA A 7 24.83 3.03 9.35
N CYS A 8 23.58 3.29 9.76
CA CYS A 8 22.56 3.84 8.87
C CYS A 8 22.98 5.21 8.32
N ARG A 9 23.50 6.11 9.17
CA ARG A 9 23.99 7.42 8.72
C ARG A 9 25.13 7.32 7.71
N LEU A 10 26.05 6.37 7.88
CA LEU A 10 27.15 6.14 6.93
C LEU A 10 26.64 5.61 5.58
N ILE A 11 25.64 4.72 5.60
CA ILE A 11 24.99 4.22 4.38
C ILE A 11 24.23 5.33 3.66
N ASP A 12 23.53 6.18 4.40
CA ASP A 12 22.75 7.30 3.87
C ASP A 12 23.67 8.40 3.31
N ALA A 13 24.82 8.67 3.96
CA ALA A 13 25.82 9.64 3.51
C ALA A 13 26.60 9.16 2.27
N ALA A 14 27.01 7.89 2.22
CA ALA A 14 27.68 7.34 1.03
C ALA A 14 26.74 7.27 -0.19
N ALA A 15 25.43 7.18 0.05
CA ALA A 15 24.40 7.30 -0.98
C ALA A 15 24.14 8.76 -1.42
N ALA A 16 24.67 9.76 -0.70
CA ALA A 16 24.56 11.18 -1.04
C ALA A 16 25.56 11.63 -2.11
N ASP A 17 26.75 11.04 -2.13
CA ASP A 17 27.89 11.42 -3.00
C ASP A 17 28.00 10.57 -4.29
N ASP A 18 26.90 9.92 -4.73
CA ASP A 18 26.88 8.98 -5.87
C ASP A 18 27.93 7.85 -5.82
N GLY A 19 28.50 7.61 -4.63
CA GLY A 19 29.51 6.60 -4.38
C GLY A 19 28.96 5.17 -4.37
N ALA A 20 29.84 4.20 -4.62
CA ALA A 20 29.55 2.80 -4.37
C ALA A 20 29.23 2.60 -2.87
N ALA A 21 28.16 1.85 -2.57
CA ALA A 21 27.77 1.60 -1.19
C ALA A 21 28.94 0.92 -0.45
N PRO A 22 29.29 1.37 0.77
CA PRO A 22 30.40 0.78 1.52
C PRO A 22 30.12 -0.70 1.75
N ASP A 23 31.14 -1.55 1.56
CA ASP A 23 30.99 -2.96 1.83
C ASP A 23 30.80 -3.25 3.33
N LEU A 24 30.37 -4.47 3.62
CA LEU A 24 30.03 -4.88 4.99
C LEU A 24 31.22 -4.80 5.94
N ASP A 25 32.44 -5.02 5.43
CA ASP A 25 33.66 -5.02 6.23
C ASP A 25 34.06 -3.58 6.59
N SER A 26 33.89 -2.63 5.66
CA SER A 26 34.08 -1.20 5.87
C SER A 26 33.08 -0.63 6.87
N LEU A 27 31.80 -1.01 6.79
CA LEU A 27 30.78 -0.60 7.75
C LEU A 27 31.06 -1.14 9.15
N ALA A 28 31.49 -2.40 9.26
CA ALA A 28 31.81 -3.03 10.53
C ALA A 28 33.05 -2.39 11.19
N ALA A 29 34.09 -2.08 10.40
CA ALA A 29 35.27 -1.36 10.87
C ALA A 29 34.94 0.06 11.35
N ALA A 30 34.10 0.79 10.61
CA ALA A 30 33.70 2.16 10.95
C ALA A 30 32.89 2.27 12.26
N VAL A 31 32.27 1.17 12.70
CA VAL A 31 31.54 1.10 13.97
C VAL A 31 32.26 0.24 15.03
N GLY A 32 33.53 -0.12 14.80
CA GLY A 32 34.42 -0.73 15.79
C GLY A 32 34.06 -2.17 16.20
N VAL A 33 33.37 -2.93 15.34
CA VAL A 33 32.92 -4.30 15.65
C VAL A 33 33.27 -5.28 14.54
N SER A 34 33.32 -6.58 14.87
CA SER A 34 33.55 -7.61 13.86
C SER A 34 32.37 -7.71 12.88
N ARG A 35 32.66 -8.06 11.61
CA ARG A 35 31.68 -8.25 10.53
C ARG A 35 30.45 -9.07 10.94
N PHE A 36 30.69 -10.22 11.57
CA PHE A 36 29.62 -11.15 11.96
C PHE A 36 28.77 -10.58 13.11
N HIS A 37 29.40 -9.90 14.06
CA HIS A 37 28.69 -9.23 15.16
C HIS A 37 27.85 -8.06 14.63
N PHE A 38 28.42 -7.22 13.76
CA PHE A 38 27.72 -6.13 13.09
C PHE A 38 26.50 -6.62 12.32
N HIS A 39 26.66 -7.63 11.48
CA HIS A 39 25.57 -8.18 10.70
C HIS A 39 24.42 -8.70 11.57
N ARG A 40 24.74 -9.42 12.65
CA ARG A 40 23.75 -9.96 13.59
C ARG A 40 23.01 -8.86 14.35
N VAL A 41 23.74 -7.87 14.86
CA VAL A 41 23.17 -6.75 15.61
C VAL A 41 22.34 -5.84 14.70
N PHE A 42 22.82 -5.53 13.49
CA PHE A 42 22.09 -4.72 12.53
C PHE A 42 20.77 -5.40 12.14
N LYS A 43 20.80 -6.70 11.79
CA LYS A 43 19.58 -7.46 11.46
C LYS A 43 18.62 -7.60 12.65
N ALA A 44 19.15 -7.75 13.87
CA ALA A 44 18.31 -7.83 15.07
C ALA A 44 17.60 -6.50 15.37
N VAL A 45 18.23 -5.36 15.08
CA VAL A 45 17.69 -4.03 15.36
C VAL A 45 16.80 -3.51 14.23
N THR A 46 17.22 -3.61 12.96
CA THR A 46 16.48 -3.06 11.81
C THR A 46 15.52 -4.07 11.17
N GLY A 47 15.64 -5.35 11.51
CA GLY A 47 14.88 -6.44 10.89
C GLY A 47 15.39 -6.86 9.51
N ILE A 48 16.34 -6.12 8.92
CA ILE A 48 16.88 -6.39 7.58
C ILE A 48 18.42 -6.35 7.59
N THR A 49 19.06 -6.93 6.57
CA THR A 49 20.52 -6.91 6.48
C THR A 49 21.04 -5.54 6.04
N PRO A 50 22.29 -5.16 6.38
CA PRO A 50 22.88 -3.90 5.93
C PRO A 50 22.81 -3.70 4.41
N LYS A 51 23.03 -4.76 3.63
CA LYS A 51 22.93 -4.75 2.16
C LYS A 51 21.49 -4.49 1.67
N ALA A 52 20.49 -5.07 2.34
CA ALA A 52 19.09 -4.83 2.02
C ALA A 52 18.66 -3.39 2.36
N TYR A 53 19.16 -2.84 3.46
CA TYR A 53 18.93 -1.44 3.84
C TYR A 53 19.55 -0.47 2.82
N ALA A 54 20.81 -0.69 2.42
CA ALA A 54 21.49 0.12 1.40
C ALA A 54 20.79 0.07 0.03
N ASN A 55 20.32 -1.10 -0.39
CA ASN A 55 19.57 -1.26 -1.63
C ASN A 55 18.22 -0.54 -1.60
N ALA A 56 17.53 -0.53 -0.45
CA ALA A 56 16.26 0.16 -0.28
C ALA A 56 16.41 1.69 -0.37
N GLN A 57 17.48 2.24 0.19
CA GLN A 57 17.77 3.68 0.09
C GLN A 57 18.16 4.10 -1.33
N ARG A 58 18.94 3.28 -2.03
CA ARG A 58 19.27 3.51 -3.45
C ARG A 58 18.01 3.49 -4.33
N ALA A 59 17.10 2.55 -4.11
CA ALA A 59 15.83 2.48 -4.82
C ALA A 59 14.95 3.73 -4.58
N ARG A 60 14.88 4.21 -3.33
CA ARG A 60 14.16 5.46 -2.98
C ARG A 60 14.74 6.69 -3.67
N ARG A 61 16.06 6.77 -3.85
CA ARG A 61 16.71 7.92 -4.51
C ARG A 61 16.55 7.91 -6.02
N VAL A 62 16.61 6.74 -6.66
CA VAL A 62 16.25 6.62 -8.09
C VAL A 62 14.79 7.03 -8.30
N GLN A 63 13.90 6.70 -7.37
CA GLN A 63 12.51 7.17 -7.38
C GLN A 63 12.41 8.70 -7.18
N ALA A 64 13.22 9.29 -6.30
CA ALA A 64 13.23 10.74 -6.05
C ALA A 64 13.89 11.57 -7.19
N GLY A 65 14.93 11.06 -7.85
CA GLY A 65 15.61 11.73 -8.97
C GLY A 65 14.82 11.72 -10.28
N LEU A 66 13.89 10.76 -10.45
CA LEU A 66 12.97 10.71 -11.58
C LEU A 66 11.80 11.70 -11.45
N ALA A 67 11.66 12.40 -10.32
CA ALA A 67 10.58 13.35 -10.04
C ALA A 67 10.92 14.82 -10.38
N GLN A 68 12.10 15.13 -10.96
CA GLN A 68 12.59 16.51 -11.11
C GLN A 68 12.51 17.15 -12.51
N GLN A 69 11.86 16.55 -13.52
CA GLN A 69 11.62 17.25 -14.79
C GLN A 69 10.19 17.07 -15.34
N ALA A 70 9.43 18.16 -15.22
CA ALA A 70 8.21 18.62 -15.91
C ALA A 70 7.20 17.56 -16.39
N THR A 71 6.06 17.47 -15.70
CA THR A 71 4.96 16.56 -16.06
C THR A 71 4.10 17.10 -17.21
N VAL A 72 3.68 16.16 -18.06
CA VAL A 72 2.87 16.33 -19.28
C VAL A 72 1.52 17.03 -19.06
N THR A 73 1.04 17.10 -17.82
CA THR A 73 -0.22 17.75 -17.43
C THR A 73 -0.27 19.23 -17.81
N ASP A 74 0.84 19.96 -17.67
CA ASP A 74 0.90 21.39 -18.01
C ASP A 74 0.86 21.62 -19.53
N ALA A 75 1.36 20.66 -20.31
CA ALA A 75 1.33 20.71 -21.78
C ALA A 75 -0.05 20.33 -22.35
N MET A 76 -0.83 19.49 -21.66
CA MET A 76 -2.16 19.07 -22.13
C MET A 76 -3.24 20.13 -21.89
N TYR A 77 -3.21 20.86 -20.77
CA TYR A 77 -4.17 21.95 -20.51
C TYR A 77 -3.95 23.18 -21.41
N ALA A 78 -2.72 23.40 -21.88
CA ALA A 78 -2.43 24.45 -22.86
C ALA A 78 -2.94 24.12 -24.28
N ALA A 79 -3.31 22.87 -24.58
CA ALA A 79 -3.59 22.40 -25.94
C ALA A 79 -5.00 21.80 -26.17
N GLY A 80 -5.76 21.50 -25.11
CA GLY A 80 -7.23 21.48 -25.17
C GLY A 80 -7.98 20.35 -25.89
N PHE A 81 -7.49 19.09 -26.00
CA PHE A 81 -8.30 17.98 -26.58
C PHE A 81 -8.08 16.54 -26.03
N ASN A 82 -9.14 15.72 -26.16
CA ASN A 82 -9.44 14.42 -25.52
C ASN A 82 -9.28 13.15 -26.42
N SER A 83 -8.39 12.23 -26.00
CA SER A 83 -8.40 10.73 -26.05
C SER A 83 -8.43 9.87 -27.36
N SER A 84 -7.81 8.67 -27.30
CA SER A 84 -8.08 7.37 -28.02
C SER A 84 -6.98 6.34 -27.63
N GLY A 85 -7.05 5.00 -27.69
CA GLY A 85 -7.94 4.01 -28.31
C GLY A 85 -7.33 2.58 -28.16
N ARG A 86 -8.17 1.57 -28.38
CA ARG A 86 -7.98 0.10 -28.28
C ARG A 86 -6.70 -0.46 -28.96
N PHE A 87 -5.96 -1.36 -28.29
CA PHE A 87 -4.97 -2.23 -28.95
C PHE A 87 -4.66 -3.56 -28.21
N TYR A 88 -5.42 -4.60 -28.53
CA TYR A 88 -5.05 -6.04 -28.48
C TYR A 88 -5.64 -6.92 -27.38
N ALA A 89 -6.40 -7.87 -27.90
CA ALA A 89 -7.09 -8.96 -27.27
C ALA A 89 -6.25 -10.25 -27.27
N GLN A 90 -6.68 -11.20 -26.42
CA GLN A 90 -6.40 -12.65 -26.38
C GLN A 90 -5.35 -13.18 -25.36
N SER A 91 -5.73 -13.04 -24.08
CA SER A 91 -5.88 -13.97 -22.92
C SER A 91 -5.22 -15.39 -22.85
N PRO A 92 -5.35 -16.15 -21.72
CA PRO A 92 -4.29 -16.36 -20.71
C PRO A 92 -4.06 -17.84 -20.32
N ALA A 93 -2.98 -18.16 -19.61
CA ALA A 93 -2.97 -19.24 -18.60
C ALA A 93 -1.59 -19.35 -17.94
N VAL A 94 -1.60 -19.61 -16.63
CA VAL A 94 -0.47 -19.99 -15.80
C VAL A 94 0.42 -18.82 -15.36
N LEU A 95 0.53 -18.64 -14.04
CA LEU A 95 1.35 -17.67 -13.28
C LEU A 95 0.60 -16.39 -12.86
N GLY A 96 0.13 -16.41 -11.61
CA GLY A 96 -0.43 -15.25 -10.91
C GLY A 96 0.59 -14.12 -10.73
N MET A 97 0.70 -13.29 -11.78
CA MET A 97 1.51 -12.08 -11.98
C MET A 97 2.95 -12.30 -12.47
N THR A 98 3.29 -11.73 -13.63
CA THR A 98 4.69 -11.63 -14.12
C THR A 98 5.35 -10.34 -13.60
N PRO A 99 6.68 -10.34 -13.37
CA PRO A 99 7.43 -9.16 -12.90
C PRO A 99 7.28 -7.90 -13.76
N GLY A 100 6.83 -8.04 -15.02
CA GLY A 100 6.52 -6.94 -15.93
C GLY A 100 5.35 -6.07 -15.47
N ALA A 101 4.30 -6.64 -14.87
CA ALA A 101 3.14 -5.90 -14.37
C ALA A 101 3.49 -5.00 -13.17
N PHE A 102 4.43 -5.43 -12.33
CA PHE A 102 4.99 -4.62 -11.25
C PHE A 102 5.97 -3.56 -11.79
N ARG A 103 6.77 -3.87 -12.82
CA ARG A 103 7.64 -2.92 -13.54
C ARG A 103 6.87 -1.91 -14.41
N ALA A 104 5.63 -2.20 -14.78
CA ALA A 104 4.84 -1.37 -15.66
C ALA A 104 4.24 -0.14 -14.98
N GLY A 105 4.15 -0.06 -13.63
CA GLY A 105 3.59 1.12 -12.94
C GLY A 105 2.19 1.53 -13.42
N GLY A 106 1.42 0.60 -14.00
CA GLY A 106 0.15 0.89 -14.67
C GLY A 106 0.22 1.19 -16.17
N ARG A 107 1.37 1.04 -16.85
CA ARG A 107 1.54 1.33 -18.28
C ARG A 107 0.49 0.59 -19.12
N GLY A 108 -0.43 1.33 -19.73
CA GLY A 108 -1.53 0.82 -20.55
C GLY A 108 -2.79 0.40 -19.77
N ALA A 109 -2.79 0.50 -18.43
CA ALA A 109 -3.98 0.26 -17.63
C ALA A 109 -4.84 1.53 -17.57
N ARG A 110 -6.11 1.39 -17.94
CA ARG A 110 -7.15 2.41 -17.77
C ARG A 110 -7.79 2.23 -16.39
N ILE A 111 -7.73 3.26 -15.56
CA ILE A 111 -8.29 3.24 -14.21
C ILE A 111 -9.41 4.27 -14.17
N ARG A 112 -10.64 3.77 -14.06
CA ARG A 112 -11.80 4.63 -13.78
C ARG A 112 -11.79 4.96 -12.31
N PHE A 113 -11.98 6.21 -11.95
CA PHE A 113 -12.11 6.60 -10.55
C PHE A 113 -13.14 7.69 -10.36
N ALA A 114 -13.77 7.71 -9.19
CA ALA A 114 -14.58 8.82 -8.73
C ALA A 114 -14.28 9.12 -7.27
N ILE A 115 -14.62 10.33 -6.86
CA ILE A 115 -14.62 10.76 -5.48
C ILE A 115 -16.08 10.95 -5.07
N GLY A 116 -16.46 10.35 -3.95
CA GLY A 116 -17.73 10.57 -3.28
C GLY A 116 -17.50 11.07 -1.85
N ALA A 117 -18.59 11.18 -1.11
CA ALA A 117 -18.58 11.47 0.32
C ALA A 117 -19.22 10.32 1.10
N CYS A 118 -18.70 10.07 2.30
CA CYS A 118 -19.28 9.15 3.28
C CYS A 118 -19.19 9.77 4.68
N SER A 119 -19.75 9.10 5.67
CA SER A 119 -19.68 9.51 7.09
C SER A 119 -18.25 9.61 7.64
N LEU A 120 -17.26 9.03 6.95
CA LEU A 120 -15.84 9.04 7.32
C LEU A 120 -15.00 10.05 6.50
N GLY A 121 -15.64 10.96 5.76
CA GLY A 121 -14.97 11.96 4.93
C GLY A 121 -15.08 11.67 3.43
N ALA A 122 -14.16 12.22 2.65
CA ALA A 122 -14.06 11.95 1.22
C ALA A 122 -13.65 10.49 0.99
N ILE A 123 -14.23 9.87 -0.03
CA ILE A 123 -13.92 8.50 -0.43
C ILE A 123 -13.61 8.44 -1.92
N LEU A 124 -12.45 7.88 -2.27
CA LEU A 124 -12.08 7.63 -3.66
C LEU A 124 -12.25 6.15 -3.95
N VAL A 125 -12.96 5.84 -5.02
CA VAL A 125 -13.12 4.48 -5.55
C VAL A 125 -12.49 4.44 -6.93
N ALA A 126 -11.59 3.49 -7.15
CA ALA A 126 -10.94 3.28 -8.44
C ALA A 126 -11.02 1.82 -8.87
N SER A 127 -11.29 1.60 -10.16
CA SER A 127 -11.41 0.28 -10.77
C SER A 127 -10.58 0.16 -12.02
N THR A 128 -9.98 -1.01 -12.19
CA THR A 128 -9.48 -1.47 -13.49
C THR A 128 -10.56 -2.29 -14.18
N GLU A 129 -10.24 -2.86 -15.34
CA GLU A 129 -11.14 -3.81 -16.02
C GLU A 129 -11.39 -5.11 -15.23
N GLN A 130 -10.55 -5.42 -14.23
CA GLN A 130 -10.68 -6.63 -13.41
C GLN A 130 -11.55 -6.43 -12.17
N GLY A 131 -11.76 -5.18 -11.74
CA GLY A 131 -12.51 -4.86 -10.52
C GLY A 131 -11.96 -3.64 -9.80
N ILE A 132 -12.46 -3.42 -8.58
CA ILE A 132 -12.04 -2.30 -7.73
C ILE A 132 -10.60 -2.55 -7.26
N CYS A 133 -9.70 -1.63 -7.61
CA CYS A 133 -8.28 -1.70 -7.27
C CYS A 133 -7.87 -0.74 -6.15
N ALA A 134 -8.70 0.28 -5.85
CA ALA A 134 -8.51 1.14 -4.69
C ALA A 134 -9.84 1.64 -4.10
N ILE A 135 -9.91 1.66 -2.78
CA ILE A 135 -10.91 2.36 -1.97
C ILE A 135 -10.11 3.11 -0.90
N LEU A 136 -10.07 4.43 -1.00
CA LEU A 136 -9.24 5.30 -0.17
C LEU A 136 -10.14 6.31 0.56
N MET A 137 -9.76 6.73 1.77
CA MET A 137 -10.50 7.70 2.56
C MET A 137 -9.58 8.75 3.16
N ASP A 138 -9.98 10.01 3.10
CA ASP A 138 -9.29 11.15 3.69
C ASP A 138 -10.30 12.29 3.87
N ASP A 139 -9.93 13.34 4.58
CA ASP A 139 -10.75 14.56 4.63
C ASP A 139 -10.49 15.44 3.41
N ASP A 140 -9.31 15.32 2.81
CA ASP A 140 -8.90 16.05 1.61
C ASP A 140 -8.96 15.16 0.35
N PRO A 141 -9.86 15.44 -0.61
CA PRO A 141 -9.96 14.68 -1.86
C PRO A 141 -8.69 14.78 -2.72
N ASP A 142 -7.90 15.85 -2.63
CA ASP A 142 -6.66 15.99 -3.41
C ASP A 142 -5.60 14.99 -2.95
N VAL A 143 -5.56 14.68 -1.64
CA VAL A 143 -4.67 13.65 -1.09
C VAL A 143 -5.02 12.28 -1.66
N LEU A 144 -6.30 11.99 -1.86
CA LEU A 144 -6.76 10.73 -2.44
C LEU A 144 -6.33 10.57 -3.90
N VAL A 145 -6.49 11.62 -4.70
CA VAL A 145 -6.07 11.61 -6.11
C VAL A 145 -4.56 11.44 -6.22
N ARG A 146 -3.78 12.12 -5.38
CA ARG A 146 -2.32 11.96 -5.34
C ARG A 146 -1.92 10.54 -4.94
N ASP A 147 -2.53 9.94 -3.92
CA ASP A 147 -2.26 8.54 -3.52
C ASP A 147 -2.59 7.57 -4.68
N LEU A 148 -3.67 7.82 -5.43
CA LEU A 148 -4.00 7.03 -6.62
C LEU A 148 -2.95 7.18 -7.73
N GLN A 149 -2.52 8.42 -8.01
CA GLN A 149 -1.49 8.73 -9.02
C GLN A 149 -0.15 8.08 -8.66
N ASP A 150 0.29 8.19 -7.41
CA ASP A 150 1.55 7.62 -6.92
C ASP A 150 1.55 6.09 -7.00
N ARG A 151 0.39 5.46 -6.82
CA ARG A 151 0.22 4.00 -6.97
C ARG A 151 0.24 3.55 -8.42
N PHE A 152 -0.29 4.36 -9.32
CA PHE A 152 -0.45 4.04 -10.73
C PHE A 152 0.16 5.12 -11.64
N PRO A 153 1.47 5.41 -11.51
CA PRO A 153 2.09 6.59 -12.13
C PRO A 153 2.13 6.55 -13.66
N LYS A 154 1.83 5.41 -14.27
CA LYS A 154 1.80 5.20 -15.72
C LYS A 154 0.41 4.77 -16.23
N ALA A 155 -0.60 4.77 -15.37
CA ALA A 155 -1.97 4.49 -15.77
C ALA A 155 -2.65 5.72 -16.36
N GLU A 156 -3.59 5.48 -17.28
CA GLU A 156 -4.53 6.50 -17.70
C GLU A 156 -5.65 6.58 -16.65
N LEU A 157 -5.69 7.67 -15.90
CA LEU A 157 -6.75 7.91 -14.91
C LEU A 157 -7.93 8.59 -15.60
N ILE A 158 -9.08 7.95 -15.55
CA ILE A 158 -10.31 8.38 -16.23
C ILE A 158 -11.30 8.78 -15.14
N GLY A 159 -11.67 10.06 -15.13
CA GLY A 159 -12.75 10.55 -14.26
C GLY A 159 -14.06 9.86 -14.59
N ALA A 160 -14.82 9.52 -13.54
CA ALA A 160 -16.03 8.73 -13.66
C ALA A 160 -17.08 9.31 -14.60
N GLU A 161 -17.61 8.44 -15.46
CA GLU A 161 -18.85 8.62 -16.20
C GLU A 161 -20.05 8.33 -15.26
N PRO A 162 -21.27 8.85 -15.53
CA PRO A 162 -22.43 8.70 -14.64
C PRO A 162 -22.74 7.25 -14.22
N GLU A 163 -22.44 6.29 -15.10
CA GLU A 163 -22.64 4.86 -14.85
C GLU A 163 -21.75 4.30 -13.71
N TYR A 164 -20.60 4.93 -13.46
CA TYR A 164 -19.68 4.53 -12.40
C TYR A 164 -20.13 4.99 -11.00
N GLU A 165 -21.06 5.94 -10.91
CA GLU A 165 -21.65 6.40 -9.64
C GLU A 165 -22.34 5.26 -8.87
N GLN A 166 -22.90 4.27 -9.58
CA GLN A 166 -23.52 3.11 -8.95
C GLN A 166 -22.51 2.26 -8.17
N VAL A 167 -21.29 2.13 -8.71
CA VAL A 167 -20.17 1.43 -8.04
C VAL A 167 -19.77 2.20 -6.79
N VAL A 168 -19.62 3.52 -6.90
CA VAL A 168 -19.26 4.39 -5.78
C VAL A 168 -20.33 4.32 -4.68
N SER A 169 -21.60 4.40 -5.04
CA SER A 169 -22.74 4.30 -4.11
C SER A 169 -22.75 2.97 -3.35
N ARG A 170 -22.49 1.85 -4.02
CA ARG A 170 -22.34 0.54 -3.36
C ARG A 170 -21.18 0.51 -2.38
N VAL A 171 -20.04 1.10 -2.74
CA VAL A 171 -18.88 1.18 -1.84
C VAL A 171 -19.16 2.09 -0.64
N VAL A 172 -19.80 3.24 -0.84
CA VAL A 172 -20.26 4.11 0.24
C VAL A 172 -21.24 3.34 1.15
N GLY A 173 -22.20 2.63 0.57
CA GLY A 173 -23.13 1.76 1.32
C GLY A 173 -22.41 0.72 2.19
N MET A 174 -21.34 0.11 1.69
CA MET A 174 -20.48 -0.78 2.51
C MET A 174 -19.81 -0.03 3.66
N VAL A 175 -19.29 1.18 3.45
CA VAL A 175 -18.68 1.96 4.54
C VAL A 175 -19.71 2.33 5.61
N GLU A 176 -20.93 2.67 5.19
CA GLU A 176 -22.05 2.98 6.09
C GLU A 176 -22.65 1.74 6.78
N ARG A 177 -22.51 0.55 6.17
CA ARG A 177 -23.00 -0.73 6.67
C ARG A 177 -21.98 -1.87 6.42
N PRO A 178 -20.83 -1.90 7.14
CA PRO A 178 -19.74 -2.85 6.91
C PRO A 178 -20.13 -4.33 7.04
N GLU A 179 -21.22 -4.63 7.75
CA GLU A 179 -21.73 -5.98 7.91
C GLU A 179 -22.27 -6.59 6.61
N LEU A 180 -22.69 -5.75 5.66
CA LEU A 180 -23.27 -6.21 4.39
C LEU A 180 -22.18 -6.70 3.45
N GLY A 181 -20.93 -6.30 3.71
CA GLY A 181 -19.80 -6.53 2.83
C GLY A 181 -19.94 -5.81 1.50
N LEU A 182 -19.13 -6.21 0.53
CA LEU A 182 -19.14 -5.67 -0.82
C LEU A 182 -19.19 -6.80 -1.84
N ASP A 183 -20.32 -6.90 -2.52
CA ASP A 183 -20.51 -7.84 -3.63
C ASP A 183 -20.13 -7.18 -4.97
N LEU A 184 -18.83 -6.87 -5.10
CA LEU A 184 -18.20 -6.37 -6.31
C LEU A 184 -16.82 -7.01 -6.49
N PRO A 185 -16.36 -7.25 -7.72
CA PRO A 185 -15.03 -7.83 -7.97
C PRO A 185 -13.92 -6.89 -7.48
N LEU A 186 -12.90 -7.48 -6.84
CA LEU A 186 -11.73 -6.76 -6.32
C LEU A 186 -10.48 -7.14 -7.12
N ASP A 187 -9.75 -6.15 -7.61
CA ASP A 187 -8.42 -6.30 -8.22
C ASP A 187 -7.35 -6.11 -7.13
N VAL A 188 -7.10 -7.17 -6.37
CA VAL A 188 -6.22 -7.15 -5.20
C VAL A 188 -4.75 -7.30 -5.61
N ARG A 189 -4.00 -6.20 -5.57
CA ARG A 189 -2.58 -6.15 -5.97
C ARG A 189 -1.64 -6.06 -4.78
N GLY A 190 -0.74 -7.03 -4.65
CA GLY A 190 0.27 -7.06 -3.59
C GLY A 190 1.19 -8.25 -3.71
N THR A 191 2.20 -8.30 -2.84
CA THR A 191 3.05 -9.49 -2.69
C THR A 191 2.23 -10.71 -2.27
N ALA A 192 2.72 -11.91 -2.55
CA ALA A 192 2.05 -13.14 -2.12
C ALA A 192 1.77 -13.19 -0.61
N PHE A 193 2.65 -12.60 0.21
CA PHE A 193 2.43 -12.49 1.65
C PHE A 193 1.27 -11.53 1.98
N GLN A 194 1.25 -10.34 1.37
CA GLN A 194 0.15 -9.38 1.55
C GLN A 194 -1.19 -9.96 1.13
N GLN A 195 -1.26 -10.60 -0.05
CA GLN A 195 -2.49 -11.23 -0.53
C GLN A 195 -3.00 -12.32 0.43
N ARG A 196 -2.10 -13.12 1.01
CA ARG A 196 -2.48 -14.10 2.04
C ARG A 196 -3.05 -13.45 3.29
N VAL A 197 -2.41 -12.39 3.80
CA VAL A 197 -2.92 -11.62 4.95
C VAL A 197 -4.30 -11.06 4.64
N TRP A 198 -4.47 -10.42 3.48
CA TRP A 198 -5.73 -9.82 3.08
C TRP A 198 -6.84 -10.86 2.87
N GLN A 199 -6.51 -12.05 2.39
CA GLN A 199 -7.48 -13.15 2.29
C GLN A 199 -7.96 -13.60 3.67
N VAL A 200 -7.06 -13.71 4.66
CA VAL A 200 -7.44 -14.01 6.04
C VAL A 200 -8.29 -12.88 6.64
N LEU A 201 -7.94 -11.62 6.39
CA LEU A 201 -8.72 -10.47 6.86
C LEU A 201 -10.17 -10.54 6.38
N ARG A 202 -10.40 -10.88 5.11
CA ARG A 202 -11.76 -11.02 4.55
C ARG A 202 -12.60 -12.11 5.23
N GLY A 203 -11.95 -13.07 5.90
CA GLY A 203 -12.63 -14.11 6.68
C GLY A 203 -13.03 -13.68 8.09
N ILE A 204 -12.57 -12.53 8.58
CA ILE A 204 -12.94 -12.02 9.91
C ILE A 204 -14.34 -11.40 9.80
N PRO A 205 -15.36 -11.91 10.51
CA PRO A 205 -16.73 -11.41 10.40
C PRO A 205 -16.89 -10.02 11.02
N ALA A 206 -17.90 -9.27 10.56
CA ALA A 206 -18.24 -7.98 11.15
C ALA A 206 -18.61 -8.12 12.63
N GLY A 207 -18.20 -7.14 13.45
CA GLY A 207 -18.42 -7.14 14.89
C GLY A 207 -17.47 -8.06 15.66
N ARG A 208 -16.50 -8.68 14.98
CA ARG A 208 -15.40 -9.43 15.61
C ARG A 208 -14.08 -8.77 15.29
N THR A 209 -13.21 -8.75 16.29
CA THR A 209 -11.82 -8.30 16.17
C THR A 209 -10.87 -9.44 16.43
N VAL A 210 -9.67 -9.32 15.86
CA VAL A 210 -8.52 -10.19 16.16
C VAL A 210 -7.32 -9.31 16.43
N SER A 211 -6.38 -9.81 17.22
CA SER A 211 -5.10 -9.15 17.44
C SER A 211 -4.12 -9.37 16.27
N TYR A 212 -3.11 -8.51 16.17
CA TYR A 212 -2.01 -8.73 15.21
C TYR A 212 -1.27 -10.06 15.44
N ALA A 213 -1.21 -10.56 16.67
CA ALA A 213 -0.60 -11.85 16.99
C ALA A 213 -1.46 -13.01 16.46
N GLU A 214 -2.77 -13.00 16.75
CA GLU A 214 -3.72 -14.00 16.25
C GLU A 214 -3.75 -14.00 14.71
N LEU A 215 -3.78 -12.82 14.08
CA LEU A 215 -3.72 -12.73 12.62
C LEU A 215 -2.42 -13.33 12.06
N ALA A 216 -1.29 -13.16 12.76
CA ALA A 216 -0.02 -13.74 12.35
C ALA A 216 -0.04 -15.28 12.45
N GLU A 217 -0.71 -15.83 13.46
CA GLU A 217 -0.94 -17.28 13.58
C GLU A 217 -1.83 -17.80 12.45
N LEU A 218 -2.96 -17.13 12.18
CA LEU A 218 -3.91 -17.50 11.11
C LEU A 218 -3.27 -17.50 9.71
N VAL A 219 -2.30 -16.60 9.47
CA VAL A 219 -1.56 -16.49 8.20
C VAL A 219 -0.43 -17.52 8.08
N GLY A 220 -0.15 -18.28 9.14
CA GLY A 220 0.93 -19.27 9.21
C GLY A 220 2.31 -18.64 9.46
N SER A 221 2.34 -17.47 10.11
CA SER A 221 3.58 -16.78 10.49
C SER A 221 3.53 -16.32 11.96
N PRO A 222 3.56 -17.21 12.96
CA PRO A 222 3.30 -16.86 14.38
C PRO A 222 4.24 -15.78 14.95
N LYS A 223 5.48 -15.70 14.47
CA LYS A 223 6.45 -14.66 14.87
C LYS A 223 6.39 -13.39 14.00
N GLY A 224 5.39 -13.29 13.13
CA GLY A 224 5.27 -12.33 12.03
C GLY A 224 4.38 -11.13 12.28
N ALA A 225 4.00 -10.83 13.53
CA ALA A 225 3.06 -9.75 13.85
C ALA A 225 3.41 -8.39 13.20
N ARG A 226 4.70 -8.01 13.16
CA ARG A 226 5.15 -6.78 12.49
C ARG A 226 4.97 -6.83 10.97
N ALA A 227 5.25 -7.98 10.35
CA ALA A 227 5.09 -8.15 8.91
C ALA A 227 3.60 -8.08 8.52
N VAL A 228 2.74 -8.71 9.32
CA VAL A 228 1.28 -8.64 9.18
C VAL A 228 0.78 -7.20 9.36
N ALA A 229 1.25 -6.47 10.37
CA ALA A 229 0.90 -5.07 10.55
C ALA A 229 1.29 -4.21 9.32
N GLY A 230 2.47 -4.46 8.75
CA GLY A 230 2.88 -3.84 7.49
C GLY A 230 1.97 -4.20 6.31
N ALA A 231 1.50 -5.44 6.21
CA ALA A 231 0.52 -5.84 5.20
C ALA A 231 -0.86 -5.18 5.40
N CYS A 232 -1.32 -5.02 6.65
CA CYS A 232 -2.53 -4.25 6.97
C CYS A 232 -2.40 -2.78 6.56
N ALA A 233 -1.24 -2.15 6.81
CA ALA A 233 -0.97 -0.76 6.43
C ALA A 233 -0.85 -0.56 4.91
N ALA A 234 -0.42 -1.61 4.20
CA ALA A 234 -0.34 -1.61 2.73
C ALA A 234 -1.69 -1.79 2.03
N ASN A 235 -2.77 -2.08 2.77
CA ASN A 235 -4.10 -2.25 2.20
C ASN A 235 -4.53 -1.00 1.41
N ALA A 236 -5.04 -1.21 0.20
CA ALA A 236 -5.56 -0.16 -0.67
C ALA A 236 -7.09 -0.19 -0.81
N LEU A 237 -7.75 -1.16 -0.20
CA LEU A 237 -9.18 -1.43 -0.33
C LEU A 237 -9.81 -1.28 1.06
N ALA A 238 -10.01 -0.03 1.49
CA ALA A 238 -10.60 0.28 2.79
C ALA A 238 -11.96 -0.41 2.95
N VAL A 239 -12.19 -0.98 4.14
CA VAL A 239 -13.40 -1.71 4.55
C VAL A 239 -13.65 -3.02 3.78
N ALA A 240 -13.49 -3.03 2.45
CA ALA A 240 -13.63 -4.23 1.61
C ALA A 240 -12.60 -5.32 1.94
N ILE A 241 -11.37 -4.90 2.27
CA ILE A 241 -10.43 -5.70 3.04
C ILE A 241 -10.44 -5.13 4.47
N PRO A 242 -11.06 -5.82 5.46
CA PRO A 242 -11.42 -5.21 6.73
C PRO A 242 -10.25 -5.17 7.71
N CYS A 243 -9.18 -4.45 7.38
CA CYS A 243 -8.01 -4.31 8.25
C CYS A 243 -8.29 -3.47 9.52
N HIS A 244 -9.43 -2.77 9.58
CA HIS A 244 -9.91 -2.09 10.79
C HIS A 244 -10.28 -3.07 11.90
N ARG A 245 -10.62 -4.33 11.58
CA ARG A 245 -10.94 -5.40 12.55
C ARG A 245 -9.71 -5.96 13.28
N VAL A 246 -8.51 -5.52 12.93
CA VAL A 246 -7.27 -5.96 13.60
C VAL A 246 -6.88 -4.97 14.68
N VAL A 247 -6.74 -5.38 15.92
CA VAL A 247 -6.40 -4.53 17.07
C VAL A 247 -5.09 -4.95 17.73
N ARG A 248 -4.63 -4.20 18.73
CA ARG A 248 -3.52 -4.66 19.58
C ARG A 248 -3.94 -5.86 20.43
N ASN A 249 -2.98 -6.59 20.98
CA ASN A 249 -3.25 -7.74 21.85
C ASN A 249 -4.04 -7.36 23.13
N ASP A 250 -3.94 -6.11 23.58
CA ASP A 250 -4.70 -5.58 24.73
C ASP A 250 -6.09 -5.04 24.34
N GLY A 251 -6.51 -5.23 23.08
CA GLY A 251 -7.77 -4.72 22.54
C GLY A 251 -7.74 -3.24 22.16
N SER A 252 -6.66 -2.50 22.46
CA SER A 252 -6.58 -1.09 22.14
C SER A 252 -6.50 -0.85 20.63
N ILE A 253 -7.16 0.23 20.20
CA ILE A 253 -7.13 0.69 18.82
C ILE A 253 -5.79 1.36 18.57
N SER A 254 -5.10 0.90 17.54
CA SER A 254 -3.92 1.57 17.02
C SER A 254 -3.70 1.21 15.58
N GLY A 255 -3.03 2.10 14.85
CA GLY A 255 -2.62 1.86 13.48
C GLY A 255 -3.82 1.68 12.55
N TYR A 256 -4.00 2.63 11.66
CA TYR A 256 -4.89 2.47 10.53
C TYR A 256 -4.37 3.35 9.42
N ARG A 257 -4.37 2.84 8.18
CA ARG A 257 -3.87 3.62 7.04
C ARG A 257 -4.58 4.96 6.92
N TRP A 258 -5.88 4.98 7.24
CA TRP A 258 -6.75 6.14 7.09
C TRP A 258 -7.08 6.82 8.44
N GLY A 259 -6.27 6.59 9.49
CA GLY A 259 -6.41 7.26 10.79
C GLY A 259 -7.20 6.47 11.85
N VAL A 260 -6.80 6.62 13.11
CA VAL A 260 -7.36 5.83 14.22
C VAL A 260 -8.84 6.14 14.49
N ASP A 261 -9.29 7.37 14.24
CA ASP A 261 -10.68 7.79 14.47
C ASP A 261 -11.63 7.08 13.49
N ARG A 262 -11.26 6.97 12.22
CA ARG A 262 -12.02 6.19 11.22
C ARG A 262 -12.10 4.71 11.60
N LYS A 263 -11.02 4.15 12.15
CA LYS A 263 -11.01 2.76 12.64
C LYS A 263 -11.94 2.56 13.82
N ALA A 264 -11.95 3.47 14.78
CA ALA A 264 -12.87 3.44 15.92
C ALA A 264 -14.33 3.53 15.46
N ALA A 265 -14.67 4.50 14.60
CA ALA A 265 -16.01 4.65 14.06
C ALA A 265 -16.53 3.40 13.33
N LEU A 266 -15.67 2.73 12.54
CA LEU A 266 -16.04 1.48 11.87
C LEU A 266 -16.29 0.33 12.86
N LEU A 267 -15.47 0.21 13.91
CA LEU A 267 -15.64 -0.80 14.94
C LEU A 267 -16.92 -0.56 15.75
N ASP A 268 -17.20 0.69 16.13
CA ASP A 268 -18.41 1.07 16.86
C ASP A 268 -19.68 0.78 16.03
N ARG A 269 -19.64 1.10 14.73
CA ARG A 269 -20.72 0.80 13.78
C ARG A 269 -20.99 -0.70 13.66
N GLU A 270 -19.94 -1.52 13.71
CA GLU A 270 -20.08 -2.98 13.68
C GLU A 270 -20.53 -3.56 15.04
N ALA A 271 -20.24 -2.88 16.16
CA ALA A 271 -20.57 -3.30 17.52
C ALA A 271 -21.98 -2.89 17.99
N GLY A 272 -22.54 -1.80 17.45
CA GLY A 272 -23.83 -1.22 17.82
C GLY A 272 -25.07 -2.01 17.36
N LYS A 273 -25.04 -3.33 17.46
CA LYS A 273 -26.16 -4.23 17.15
C LYS A 273 -26.60 -5.05 18.35
#